data_AF-A0A8H4XSZ5-F1
#
_entry.id   AF-A0A8H4XSZ5-F1
#
_cell.length_a   1.000
_cell.length_b   1.000
_cell.length_c   1.000
_cell.angle_alpha   90.00
_cell.angle_beta   90.00
_cell.angle_gamma   90.00
#
_symmetry.space_group_name_H-M   'P 1'
#
loop_
_entity.id
_entity.type
_entity.pdbx_description
1 polymer ?
#
loop_
_entity_poly.entity_id
_entity_poly.type
_entity_poly.pdbx_seq_one_letter_code
_entity_poly.pdbx_strand_id
1 'polypeptide(L)'
;MVPSDEPVRKRQMLEESDCSPNINLQSLPLEVRLMIWEHTWPAAQVVEAASHEKFGDNDRDDDNDSDDNDDNDDDDDDDYHDFTIFRPLGSLDTLLQSDFTSRPVETPSPIEKCSFPIALQICQESRRHTLKTYVVIQHSNLPECSFYFNPRQDLLWLSGDISSDIERLKELQPAYQASIHHFKILLVEDVEWECWNWDPSSSPALSILPALRTVVLVEDEHDGDGVLVTYGVEEYQKHAMKYRNDYYTACESMKCDMPYQLEYMDRDGNSYLGIYVPHKMIDAGAPGDDWTRKIL
;
A
#
# COMPACT_ATOMS: atom_id res chain seq x y z
N MET A 1 43.41 -42.70 16.89
CA MET A 1 43.33 -41.32 16.34
C MET A 1 42.48 -40.53 17.32
N VAL A 2 43.09 -39.56 17.99
CA VAL A 2 42.43 -38.72 19.00
C VAL A 2 42.04 -37.41 18.31
N PRO A 3 40.79 -36.91 18.43
CA PRO A 3 40.43 -35.61 17.88
C PRO A 3 41.08 -34.52 18.75
N SER A 4 41.77 -33.60 18.08
CA SER A 4 42.36 -32.41 18.69
C SER A 4 41.27 -31.34 18.83
N ASP A 5 40.84 -31.07 20.05
CA ASP A 5 39.99 -29.92 20.39
C ASP A 5 40.83 -28.63 20.28
N GLU A 6 40.65 -27.88 19.19
CA GLU A 6 41.11 -26.49 19.11
C GLU A 6 40.12 -25.56 19.83
N PRO A 7 40.58 -24.68 20.73
CA PRO A 7 39.71 -23.73 21.40
C PRO A 7 39.28 -22.63 20.42
N VAL A 8 37.97 -22.56 20.15
CA VAL A 8 37.33 -21.48 19.41
C VAL A 8 37.63 -20.15 20.11
N ARG A 9 38.48 -19.32 19.48
CA ARG A 9 38.72 -17.93 19.89
C ARG A 9 37.41 -17.16 19.79
N LYS A 10 36.79 -16.87 20.93
CA LYS A 10 35.68 -15.90 21.02
C LYS A 10 36.18 -14.54 20.50
N ARG A 11 35.56 -14.04 19.42
CA ARG A 11 35.72 -12.64 19.00
C ARG A 11 35.30 -11.75 20.17
N GLN A 12 36.18 -10.83 20.58
CA GLN A 12 35.78 -9.73 21.45
C GLN A 12 34.69 -8.94 20.72
N MET A 13 33.47 -8.91 21.28
CA MET A 13 32.49 -7.90 20.91
C MET A 13 33.14 -6.55 21.19
N LEU A 14 33.27 -5.71 20.15
CA LEU A 14 33.53 -4.29 20.34
C LEU A 14 32.40 -3.77 21.21
N GLU A 15 32.73 -3.21 22.37
CA GLU A 15 31.82 -2.39 23.14
C GLU A 15 31.38 -1.24 22.24
N GLU A 16 30.11 -1.21 21.87
CA GLU A 16 29.48 -0.09 21.17
C GLU A 16 29.57 1.12 22.11
N SER A 17 30.55 1.96 21.85
CA SER A 17 30.73 3.21 22.56
C SER A 17 29.53 4.12 22.26
N ASP A 18 28.69 4.36 23.27
CA ASP A 18 27.53 5.28 23.33
C ASP A 18 27.83 6.76 23.00
N CYS A 19 28.98 7.07 22.40
CA CYS A 19 29.33 8.40 21.88
C CYS A 19 28.78 8.61 20.47
N SER A 20 27.47 8.44 20.30
CA SER A 20 26.79 9.06 19.15
C SER A 20 26.89 10.58 19.30
N PRO A 21 27.54 11.30 18.37
CA PRO A 21 27.64 12.75 18.47
C PRO A 21 26.22 13.34 18.50
N ASN A 22 25.93 14.15 19.52
CA ASN A 22 24.66 14.85 19.64
C ASN A 22 24.64 16.00 18.61
N ILE A 23 24.32 15.65 17.35
CA ILE A 23 24.25 16.60 16.24
C ILE A 23 22.98 17.43 16.42
N ASN A 24 23.14 18.70 16.80
CA ASN A 24 22.04 19.64 16.79
C ASN A 24 21.69 20.04 15.35
N LEU A 25 20.64 19.46 14.79
CA LEU A 25 20.19 19.73 13.42
C LEU A 25 19.88 21.21 13.15
N GLN A 26 19.50 21.99 14.18
CA GLN A 26 19.22 23.42 14.02
C GLN A 26 20.48 24.26 13.77
N SER A 27 21.65 23.74 14.16
CA SER A 27 22.94 24.41 13.94
C SER A 27 23.48 24.21 12.51
N LEU A 28 22.87 23.31 11.74
CA LEU A 28 23.29 23.02 10.37
C LEU A 28 22.84 24.13 9.40
N PRO A 29 23.65 24.45 8.37
CA PRO A 29 23.26 25.33 7.27
C PRO A 29 21.91 24.90 6.66
N LEU A 30 21.16 25.86 6.11
CA LEU A 30 19.84 25.60 5.54
C LEU A 30 19.89 24.51 4.46
N GLU A 31 20.92 24.54 3.62
CA GLU A 31 21.15 23.60 2.53
C GLU A 31 21.33 22.18 3.07
N VAL A 32 22.11 22.01 4.14
CA VAL A 32 22.32 20.70 4.78
C VAL A 32 21.02 20.20 5.42
N ARG A 33 20.25 21.08 6.07
CA ARG A 33 18.94 20.71 6.63
C ARG A 33 17.96 20.29 5.54
N LEU A 34 17.97 20.95 4.39
CA LEU A 34 17.16 20.58 3.23
C LEU A 34 17.63 19.27 2.60
N MET A 35 18.94 19.03 2.50
CA MET A 35 19.47 17.74 2.03
C MET A 35 19.09 16.59 2.97
N ILE A 36 19.22 16.78 4.29
CA ILE A 36 18.76 15.81 5.29
C ILE A 36 17.27 15.58 5.12
N TRP A 37 16.49 16.65 4.93
CA TRP A 37 15.06 16.55 4.67
C TRP A 37 14.74 15.72 3.42
N GLU A 38 15.42 15.95 2.29
CA GLU A 38 15.23 15.18 1.05
C GLU A 38 15.65 13.70 1.21
N HIS A 39 16.73 13.43 1.95
CA HIS A 39 17.28 12.08 2.11
C HIS A 39 16.63 11.28 3.26
N THR A 40 15.83 11.93 4.10
CA THR A 40 15.05 11.27 5.17
C THR A 40 13.59 11.15 4.81
N TRP A 41 13.24 11.42 3.55
CA TRP A 41 11.92 11.12 3.03
C TRP A 41 11.73 9.61 3.01
N PRO A 42 10.69 9.07 3.67
CA PRO A 42 10.42 7.64 3.55
C PRO A 42 10.08 7.33 2.09
N ALA A 43 10.51 6.14 1.63
CA ALA A 43 10.03 5.58 0.38
C ALA A 43 8.49 5.52 0.37
N ALA A 44 7.90 5.28 -0.81
CA ALA A 44 6.46 5.12 -0.94
C ALA A 44 5.96 4.11 0.11
N GLN A 45 5.01 4.54 0.93
CA GLN A 45 4.41 3.69 1.95
C GLN A 45 3.14 3.06 1.41
N VAL A 46 2.86 1.85 1.89
CA VAL A 46 1.58 1.21 1.68
C VAL A 46 0.75 1.34 2.94
N VAL A 47 -0.52 1.66 2.76
CA VAL A 47 -1.54 1.67 3.79
C VAL A 47 -2.48 0.52 3.48
N GLU A 48 -2.81 -0.28 4.48
CA GLU A 48 -3.79 -1.35 4.35
C GLU A 48 -5.08 -0.99 5.10
N ALA A 49 -6.19 -1.57 4.65
CA ALA A 49 -7.37 -1.75 5.49
C ALA A 49 -7.16 -3.03 6.33
N ALA A 50 -7.29 -2.92 7.64
CA ALA A 50 -7.09 -4.03 8.57
C ALA A 50 -8.17 -4.04 9.65
N SER A 51 -8.43 -5.23 10.18
CA SER A 51 -9.21 -5.42 11.40
C SER A 51 -8.49 -4.78 12.59
N HIS A 52 -9.28 -4.21 13.49
CA HIS A 52 -8.80 -3.64 14.74
C HIS A 52 -9.67 -4.11 15.89
N GLU A 53 -9.08 -4.95 16.72
CA GLU A 53 -9.66 -5.35 17.99
C GLU A 53 -9.57 -4.18 18.96
N LYS A 54 -10.71 -3.57 19.29
CA LYS A 54 -10.80 -2.75 20.49
C LYS A 54 -10.68 -3.70 21.66
N PHE A 55 -9.49 -3.78 22.26
CA PHE A 55 -9.38 -4.33 23.60
C PHE A 55 -10.34 -3.52 24.46
N GLY A 56 -11.49 -4.12 24.80
CA GLY A 56 -12.42 -3.53 25.74
C GLY A 56 -11.57 -3.08 26.92
N ASP A 57 -11.65 -1.79 27.24
CA ASP A 57 -10.98 -1.23 28.40
C ASP A 57 -11.33 -2.18 29.55
N ASN A 58 -10.36 -3.01 29.93
CA ASN A 58 -10.44 -3.83 31.14
C ASN A 58 -10.28 -2.85 32.30
N ASP A 59 -11.22 -1.90 32.41
CA ASP A 59 -11.63 -1.27 33.65
C ASP A 59 -12.28 -2.37 34.49
N ARG A 60 -11.43 -3.32 34.87
CA ARG A 60 -11.52 -4.07 36.10
C ARG A 60 -11.33 -3.06 37.23
N ASP A 61 -12.34 -2.24 37.43
CA ASP A 61 -12.76 -1.90 38.78
C ASP A 61 -13.60 -3.13 39.20
N ASP A 62 -12.98 -4.24 39.60
CA ASP A 62 -12.49 -4.45 40.97
C ASP A 62 -13.46 -3.83 41.98
N ASP A 63 -14.06 -4.74 42.75
CA ASP A 63 -14.93 -4.50 43.91
C ASP A 63 -16.41 -4.21 43.62
N ASN A 64 -17.18 -5.25 43.31
CA ASN A 64 -18.46 -5.39 44.02
C ASN A 64 -18.83 -6.85 44.26
N ASP A 65 -18.39 -7.34 45.42
CA ASP A 65 -19.03 -8.42 46.16
C ASP A 65 -20.55 -8.26 46.12
N SER A 66 -21.25 -9.17 45.46
CA SER A 66 -22.61 -9.54 45.85
C SER A 66 -22.87 -10.97 45.42
N ASP A 67 -22.56 -11.86 46.36
CA ASP A 67 -23.28 -13.11 46.55
C ASP A 67 -24.77 -12.89 46.31
N ASP A 68 -25.34 -13.53 45.30
CA ASP A 68 -26.42 -14.51 45.46
C ASP A 68 -27.17 -14.75 44.14
N ASN A 69 -27.06 -16.00 43.68
CA ASN A 69 -28.08 -16.79 42.97
C ASN A 69 -28.86 -16.11 41.83
N ASP A 70 -28.50 -16.44 40.58
CA ASP A 70 -29.51 -16.82 39.58
C ASP A 70 -28.88 -17.66 38.46
N ASP A 71 -29.33 -18.91 38.35
CA ASP A 71 -29.01 -19.88 37.29
C ASP A 71 -29.69 -19.50 35.96
N ASN A 72 -29.40 -18.31 35.42
CA ASN A 72 -29.75 -17.98 34.04
C ASN A 72 -28.48 -17.95 33.20
N ASP A 73 -28.10 -19.15 32.76
CA ASP A 73 -27.40 -19.35 31.49
C ASP A 73 -28.19 -18.59 30.40
N ASP A 74 -27.51 -17.65 29.73
CA ASP A 74 -27.53 -17.46 28.27
C ASP A 74 -27.25 -15.97 27.94
N ASP A 75 -26.18 -15.79 27.15
CA ASP A 75 -25.89 -14.62 26.31
C ASP A 75 -25.21 -13.39 26.94
N ASP A 76 -24.16 -13.60 27.76
CA ASP A 76 -23.03 -12.66 27.76
C ASP A 76 -22.24 -12.88 26.46
N ASP A 77 -22.86 -12.49 25.34
CA ASP A 77 -22.17 -12.18 24.09
C ASP A 77 -21.29 -10.98 24.39
N ASP A 78 -20.06 -11.26 24.84
CA ASP A 78 -18.96 -10.29 24.81
C ASP A 78 -18.96 -9.70 23.40
N ASP A 79 -19.44 -8.47 23.30
CA ASP A 79 -19.75 -7.76 22.07
C ASP A 79 -18.41 -7.36 21.41
N TYR A 80 -17.72 -8.36 20.85
CA TYR A 80 -16.46 -8.24 20.11
C TYR A 80 -16.74 -7.46 18.82
N HIS A 81 -16.77 -6.14 18.94
CA HIS A 81 -16.84 -5.24 17.80
C HIS A 81 -15.46 -5.14 17.16
N ASP A 82 -15.18 -6.03 16.21
CA ASP A 82 -14.13 -5.82 15.23
C ASP A 82 -14.55 -4.71 14.26
N PHE A 83 -13.70 -3.70 14.07
CA PHE A 83 -13.92 -2.65 13.08
C PHE A 83 -12.72 -2.50 12.17
N THR A 84 -12.98 -2.00 10.96
CA THR A 84 -11.94 -1.84 9.95
C THR A 84 -11.29 -0.47 10.06
N ILE A 85 -9.96 -0.43 10.12
CA ILE A 85 -9.16 0.80 10.10
C ILE A 85 -8.21 0.84 8.91
N PHE A 86 -7.79 2.03 8.50
CA PHE A 86 -6.58 2.21 7.73
C PHE A 86 -5.37 2.29 8.64
N ARG A 87 -4.31 1.55 8.31
CA ARG A 87 -3.02 1.66 9.01
C ARG A 87 -1.84 1.57 8.05
N PRO A 88 -0.71 2.25 8.34
CA PRO A 88 0.53 2.05 7.60
C PRO A 88 0.98 0.59 7.71
N LEU A 89 1.24 -0.04 6.57
CA LEU A 89 1.63 -1.43 6.43
C LEU A 89 3.16 -1.60 6.39
N GLY A 90 3.82 -0.76 5.60
CA GLY A 90 5.25 -0.86 5.36
C GLY A 90 5.68 -0.01 4.16
N SER A 91 6.96 -0.12 3.77
CA SER A 91 7.39 0.34 2.46
C SER A 91 6.81 -0.53 1.35
N LEU A 92 6.64 0.04 0.15
CA LEU A 92 6.22 -0.71 -1.03
C LEU A 92 7.17 -1.89 -1.31
N ASP A 93 8.48 -1.66 -1.22
CA ASP A 93 9.50 -2.70 -1.44
C ASP A 93 9.30 -3.88 -0.47
N THR A 94 9.08 -3.61 0.81
CA THR A 94 8.82 -4.67 1.81
C THR A 94 7.55 -5.45 1.48
N LEU A 95 6.48 -4.78 1.06
CA LEU A 95 5.23 -5.44 0.65
C LEU A 95 5.46 -6.32 -0.58
N LEU A 96 6.11 -5.81 -1.63
CA LEU A 96 6.39 -6.54 -2.87
C LEU A 96 7.33 -7.74 -2.69
N GLN A 97 7.95 -7.90 -1.52
CA GLN A 97 8.75 -9.07 -1.16
C GLN A 97 8.01 -10.03 -0.20
N SER A 98 6.77 -9.70 0.20
CA SER A 98 5.94 -10.52 1.09
C SER A 98 4.85 -11.29 0.37
N ASP A 99 4.55 -12.51 0.79
CA ASP A 99 3.47 -13.32 0.22
C ASP A 99 2.10 -12.69 0.56
N PHE A 100 1.35 -12.24 -0.45
CA PHE A 100 0.06 -11.56 -0.23
C PHE A 100 -1.00 -12.52 0.29
N THR A 101 -0.98 -13.78 -0.17
CA THR A 101 -1.93 -14.82 0.25
C THR A 101 -1.81 -15.16 1.74
N SER A 102 -0.65 -14.91 2.33
CA SER A 102 -0.38 -15.15 3.75
C SER A 102 -0.89 -14.06 4.69
N ARG A 103 -1.52 -12.99 4.15
CA ARG A 103 -1.84 -11.78 4.89
C ARG A 103 -3.35 -11.55 5.00
N PRO A 104 -4.04 -12.29 5.90
CA PRO A 104 -5.45 -12.06 6.17
C PRO A 104 -5.66 -10.71 6.85
N VAL A 105 -6.88 -10.19 6.76
CA VAL A 105 -7.30 -8.89 7.32
C VAL A 105 -7.09 -8.81 8.82
N GLU A 106 -7.24 -9.95 9.50
CA GLU A 106 -7.09 -10.13 10.94
C GLU A 106 -5.63 -10.12 11.40
N THR A 107 -4.67 -9.91 10.49
CA THR A 107 -3.26 -9.82 10.88
C THR A 107 -3.09 -8.63 11.84
N PRO A 108 -2.59 -8.84 13.07
CA PRO A 108 -2.61 -7.79 14.10
C PRO A 108 -1.53 -6.72 13.91
N SER A 109 -0.47 -7.01 13.14
CA SER A 109 0.69 -6.12 13.00
C SER A 109 1.04 -5.78 11.54
N PRO A 110 1.53 -4.56 11.28
CA PRO A 110 2.12 -4.21 9.99
C PRO A 110 3.34 -5.09 9.69
N ILE A 111 3.73 -5.19 8.41
CA ILE A 111 4.96 -5.92 8.01
C ILE A 111 6.19 -5.19 8.55
N GLU A 112 6.16 -3.87 8.45
CA GLU A 112 7.26 -3.01 8.83
C GLU A 112 6.73 -1.83 9.66
N LYS A 113 7.49 -1.45 10.68
CA LYS A 113 7.16 -0.28 11.49
C LYS A 113 7.40 1.01 10.68
N CYS A 114 6.34 1.58 10.14
CA CYS A 114 6.38 2.88 9.50
C CYS A 114 6.56 4.01 10.54
N SER A 115 7.77 4.58 10.57
CA SER A 115 8.04 5.75 11.42
C SER A 115 7.48 7.02 10.76
N PHE A 116 7.03 7.96 11.59
CA PHE A 116 6.66 9.29 11.09
C PHE A 116 7.83 9.96 10.38
N PRO A 117 7.58 10.79 9.34
CA PRO A 117 8.64 11.51 8.66
C PRO A 117 9.49 12.30 9.67
N ILE A 118 10.78 11.94 9.78
CA ILE A 118 11.73 12.53 10.74
C ILE A 118 11.76 14.06 10.60
N ALA A 119 11.58 14.53 9.36
CA ALA A 119 11.41 15.92 8.99
C ALA A 119 10.42 16.73 9.85
N LEU A 120 9.37 16.10 10.40
CA LEU A 120 8.40 16.75 11.28
C LEU A 120 8.99 17.16 12.64
N GLN A 121 10.10 16.54 13.04
CA GLN A 121 10.75 16.70 14.34
C GLN A 121 12.00 17.61 14.28
N ILE A 122 12.52 17.91 13.08
CA ILE A 122 13.79 18.64 12.91
C ILE A 122 13.67 20.13 13.29
N CYS A 123 12.89 20.89 12.51
CA CYS A 123 12.70 22.33 12.72
C CYS A 123 11.39 22.80 12.07
N GLN A 124 11.01 24.05 12.31
CA GLN A 124 9.75 24.61 11.81
C GLN A 124 9.68 24.63 10.27
N GLU A 125 10.78 24.97 9.59
CA GLU A 125 10.84 25.01 8.13
C GLU A 125 10.66 23.62 7.52
N SER A 126 11.36 22.63 8.06
CA SER A 126 11.27 21.22 7.67
C SER A 126 9.84 20.69 7.86
N ARG A 127 9.23 20.97 9.02
CA ARG A 127 7.83 20.62 9.27
C ARG A 127 6.90 21.27 8.26
N ARG A 128 7.02 22.59 8.05
CA ARG A 128 6.19 23.32 7.09
C ARG A 128 6.36 22.77 5.67
N HIS A 129 7.56 22.35 5.28
CA HIS A 129 7.79 21.78 3.96
C HIS A 129 7.15 20.40 3.83
N THR A 130 7.32 19.55 4.83
CA THR A 130 6.74 18.20 4.91
C THR A 130 5.22 18.25 4.82
N LEU A 131 4.58 19.16 5.57
CA LEU A 131 3.12 19.35 5.58
C LEU A 131 2.55 19.98 4.29
N LYS A 132 3.39 20.34 3.31
CA LYS A 132 2.90 20.69 1.95
C LYS A 132 2.69 19.46 1.08
N THR A 133 3.30 18.34 1.44
CA THR A 133 3.31 17.12 0.64
C THR A 133 2.50 16.03 1.33
N TYR A 134 2.66 15.89 2.64
CA TYR A 134 1.88 14.97 3.47
C TYR A 134 0.59 15.62 3.97
N VAL A 135 -0.44 14.78 4.08
CA VAL A 135 -1.68 15.06 4.78
C VAL A 135 -1.78 14.13 5.99
N VAL A 136 -2.57 14.51 6.98
CA VAL A 136 -2.91 13.60 8.09
C VAL A 136 -4.18 12.86 7.72
N ILE A 137 -4.15 11.54 7.73
CA ILE A 137 -5.33 10.69 7.66
C ILE A 137 -5.79 10.47 9.10
N GLN A 138 -7.00 10.93 9.42
CA GLN A 138 -7.54 10.90 10.78
C GLN A 138 -8.74 9.98 10.87
N HIS A 139 -8.71 9.06 11.83
CA HIS A 139 -9.89 8.31 12.24
C HIS A 139 -10.70 9.16 13.23
N SER A 140 -12.01 9.28 13.01
CA SER A 140 -12.90 10.15 13.78
C SER A 140 -12.98 9.80 15.26
N ASN A 141 -12.94 8.51 15.58
CA ASN A 141 -13.11 8.00 16.95
C ASN A 141 -11.82 7.46 17.59
N LEU A 142 -10.73 7.33 16.82
CA LEU A 142 -9.49 6.64 17.25
C LEU A 142 -8.27 7.46 16.84
N PRO A 143 -7.94 8.53 17.57
CA PRO A 143 -6.83 9.41 17.23
C PRO A 143 -5.49 8.66 17.05
N GLU A 144 -5.28 7.57 17.78
CA GLU A 144 -4.13 6.67 17.71
C GLU A 144 -3.99 5.95 16.36
N CYS A 145 -5.08 5.79 15.61
CA CYS A 145 -5.10 5.24 14.25
C CYS A 145 -4.83 6.32 13.17
N SER A 146 -4.42 7.52 13.57
CA SER A 146 -4.08 8.59 12.63
C SER A 146 -2.63 8.48 12.16
N PHE A 147 -2.38 8.77 10.88
CA PHE A 147 -1.05 8.70 10.30
C PHE A 147 -0.82 9.78 9.23
N TYR A 148 0.43 10.00 8.85
CA TYR A 148 0.80 10.88 7.74
C TYR A 148 0.82 10.09 6.44
N PHE A 149 0.21 10.64 5.38
CA PHE A 149 0.10 10.02 4.07
C PHE A 149 0.48 11.02 3.00
N ASN A 150 1.21 10.60 1.98
CA ASN A 150 1.56 11.39 0.80
C ASN A 150 0.64 11.01 -0.36
N PRO A 151 -0.38 11.83 -0.69
CA PRO A 151 -1.37 11.52 -1.73
C PRO A 151 -0.81 11.38 -3.15
N ARG A 152 0.49 11.63 -3.35
CA ARG A 152 1.17 11.55 -4.65
C ARG A 152 2.01 10.30 -4.81
N GLN A 153 2.35 9.62 -3.72
CA GLN A 153 3.34 8.53 -3.73
C GLN A 153 2.85 7.31 -2.96
N ASP A 154 2.18 7.52 -1.83
CA ASP A 154 1.75 6.42 -0.99
C ASP A 154 0.52 5.74 -1.60
N LEU A 155 0.42 4.44 -1.36
CA LEU A 155 -0.57 3.55 -1.96
C LEU A 155 -1.54 3.05 -0.90
N LEU A 156 -2.80 2.93 -1.28
CA LEU A 156 -3.77 2.13 -0.53
C LEU A 156 -3.75 0.71 -1.11
N TRP A 157 -3.63 -0.30 -0.26
CA TRP A 157 -3.85 -1.70 -0.62
C TRP A 157 -5.11 -2.20 0.10
N LEU A 158 -5.99 -2.85 -0.64
CA LEU A 158 -7.17 -3.52 -0.12
C LEU A 158 -6.99 -5.00 -0.44
N SER A 159 -6.81 -5.83 0.58
CA SER A 159 -6.78 -7.29 0.41
C SER A 159 -8.13 -7.79 -0.14
N GLY A 160 -8.14 -8.98 -0.75
CA GLY A 160 -9.33 -9.60 -1.33
C GLY A 160 -10.52 -9.71 -0.37
N ASP A 161 -10.22 -10.01 0.90
CA ASP A 161 -11.21 -10.09 1.96
C ASP A 161 -11.91 -8.73 2.19
N ILE A 162 -11.19 -7.61 2.11
CA ILE A 162 -11.77 -6.27 2.27
C ILE A 162 -12.38 -5.76 0.97
N SER A 163 -11.72 -5.98 -0.17
CA SER A 163 -12.11 -5.37 -1.44
C SER A 163 -13.50 -5.81 -1.92
N SER A 164 -13.94 -7.00 -1.47
CA SER A 164 -15.26 -7.56 -1.71
C SER A 164 -16.29 -7.30 -0.59
N ASP A 165 -15.84 -6.91 0.61
CA ASP A 165 -16.71 -6.69 1.77
C ASP A 165 -17.30 -5.27 1.81
N ILE A 166 -18.55 -5.15 1.36
CA ILE A 166 -19.29 -3.90 1.32
C ILE A 166 -19.48 -3.29 2.72
N GLU A 167 -19.65 -4.10 3.75
CA GLU A 167 -19.97 -3.61 5.11
C GLU A 167 -18.72 -2.97 5.73
N ARG A 168 -17.58 -3.67 5.68
CA ARG A 168 -16.28 -3.15 6.14
C ARG A 168 -15.85 -1.91 5.34
N LEU A 169 -16.03 -1.90 4.02
CA LEU A 169 -15.74 -0.71 3.20
C LEU A 169 -16.65 0.49 3.53
N LYS A 170 -17.93 0.25 3.80
CA LYS A 170 -18.87 1.30 4.21
C LYS A 170 -18.58 1.85 5.59
N GLU A 171 -17.99 1.07 6.48
CA GLU A 171 -17.55 1.51 7.79
C GLU A 171 -16.39 2.51 7.72
N LEU A 172 -15.43 2.27 6.81
CA LEU A 172 -14.27 3.15 6.61
C LEU A 172 -14.66 4.57 6.19
N GLN A 173 -15.77 4.74 5.47
CA GLN A 173 -16.19 6.03 4.94
C GLN A 173 -16.58 7.05 6.04
N PRO A 174 -17.51 6.76 6.99
CA PRO A 174 -17.78 7.64 8.12
C PRO A 174 -16.60 7.71 9.10
N ALA A 175 -15.80 6.65 9.23
CA ALA A 175 -14.63 6.61 10.10
C ALA A 175 -13.58 7.66 9.70
N TYR A 176 -13.25 7.77 8.41
CA TYR A 176 -12.20 8.66 7.91
C TYR A 176 -12.72 9.93 7.23
N GLN A 177 -14.01 10.02 6.92
CA GLN A 177 -14.70 11.18 6.36
C GLN A 177 -13.97 11.76 5.13
N ALA A 178 -13.60 13.05 5.19
CA ALA A 178 -12.89 13.73 4.11
C ALA A 178 -11.50 13.12 3.83
N SER A 179 -10.86 12.47 4.81
CA SER A 179 -9.51 11.92 4.66
C SER A 179 -9.43 10.85 3.56
N ILE A 180 -10.52 10.14 3.29
CA ILE A 180 -10.56 9.10 2.25
C ILE A 180 -10.33 9.67 0.83
N HIS A 181 -10.57 10.97 0.63
CA HIS A 181 -10.34 11.66 -0.64
C HIS A 181 -8.84 11.91 -0.92
N HIS A 182 -7.96 11.49 -0.02
CA HIS A 182 -6.53 11.57 -0.21
C HIS A 182 -5.92 10.33 -0.86
N PHE A 183 -6.62 9.20 -0.86
CA PHE A 183 -6.19 7.99 -1.56
C PHE A 183 -6.40 8.15 -3.07
N LYS A 184 -5.29 8.34 -3.79
CA LYS A 184 -5.27 8.54 -5.24
C LYS A 184 -4.68 7.36 -6.01
N ILE A 185 -3.97 6.49 -5.32
CA ILE A 185 -3.27 5.33 -5.87
C ILE A 185 -3.77 4.12 -5.10
N LEU A 186 -4.35 3.17 -5.81
CA LEU A 186 -4.81 1.89 -5.27
C LEU A 186 -3.92 0.79 -5.83
N LEU A 187 -3.36 -0.03 -4.95
CA LEU A 187 -2.62 -1.24 -5.26
C LEU A 187 -3.60 -2.42 -5.22
N VAL A 188 -3.65 -3.21 -6.28
CA VAL A 188 -4.56 -4.36 -6.41
C VAL A 188 -3.78 -5.53 -7.01
N GLU A 189 -4.07 -6.73 -6.56
CA GLU A 189 -3.58 -7.96 -7.20
C GLU A 189 -4.26 -8.14 -8.56
N ASP A 190 -3.52 -8.54 -9.57
CA ASP A 190 -4.07 -8.66 -10.92
C ASP A 190 -5.17 -9.73 -11.02
N VAL A 191 -5.03 -10.84 -10.29
CA VAL A 191 -6.05 -11.89 -10.14
C VAL A 191 -7.35 -11.36 -9.53
N GLU A 192 -7.26 -10.48 -8.53
CA GLU A 192 -8.43 -9.86 -7.92
C GLU A 192 -9.08 -8.87 -8.89
N TRP A 193 -8.27 -8.08 -9.60
CA TRP A 193 -8.75 -7.10 -10.55
C TRP A 193 -9.59 -7.71 -11.68
N GLU A 194 -9.26 -8.93 -12.13
CA GLU A 194 -10.06 -9.69 -13.10
C GLU A 194 -11.47 -10.01 -12.58
N CYS A 195 -11.65 -10.10 -11.27
CA CYS A 195 -12.92 -10.41 -10.63
C CYS A 195 -13.77 -9.15 -10.33
N TRP A 196 -13.20 -7.94 -10.46
CA TRP A 196 -13.88 -6.71 -10.10
C TRP A 196 -14.85 -6.23 -11.18
N ASN A 197 -15.96 -5.64 -10.74
CA ASN A 197 -16.77 -4.81 -11.64
C ASN A 197 -16.10 -3.43 -11.78
N TRP A 198 -15.58 -3.10 -12.94
CA TRP A 198 -14.85 -1.83 -13.12
C TRP A 198 -15.74 -0.58 -13.14
N ASP A 199 -17.06 -0.72 -13.10
CA ASP A 199 -17.97 0.40 -12.87
C ASP A 199 -17.88 0.86 -11.40
N PRO A 200 -17.43 2.08 -11.09
CA PRO A 200 -17.31 2.57 -9.72
C PRO A 200 -18.64 2.62 -8.96
N SER A 201 -19.77 2.69 -9.68
CA SER A 201 -21.10 2.64 -9.06
C SER A 201 -21.49 1.23 -8.59
N SER A 202 -20.79 0.21 -9.08
CA SER A 202 -21.06 -1.19 -8.83
C SER A 202 -19.92 -1.91 -8.09
N SER A 203 -18.69 -1.41 -8.12
CA SER A 203 -17.59 -1.93 -7.30
C SER A 203 -17.58 -1.31 -5.91
N PRO A 204 -17.70 -2.13 -4.85
CA PRO A 204 -17.59 -1.66 -3.47
C PRO A 204 -16.29 -0.90 -3.22
N ALA A 205 -15.14 -1.51 -3.57
CA ALA A 205 -13.82 -0.92 -3.34
C ALA A 205 -13.63 0.42 -4.06
N LEU A 206 -14.08 0.53 -5.32
CA LEU A 206 -13.95 1.76 -6.09
C LEU A 206 -14.92 2.85 -5.61
N SER A 207 -16.10 2.47 -5.10
CA SER A 207 -17.13 3.41 -4.66
C SER A 207 -16.72 4.27 -3.45
N ILE A 208 -15.84 3.76 -2.59
CA ILE A 208 -15.37 4.50 -1.41
C ILE A 208 -14.20 5.42 -1.69
N LEU A 209 -13.62 5.37 -2.90
CA LEU A 209 -12.41 6.11 -3.30
C LEU A 209 -12.71 7.17 -4.37
N PRO A 210 -13.44 8.26 -4.04
CA PRO A 210 -13.89 9.25 -5.02
C PRO A 210 -12.75 10.05 -5.68
N ALA A 211 -11.55 10.02 -5.09
CA ALA A 211 -10.38 10.73 -5.58
C ALA A 211 -9.35 9.80 -6.26
N LEU A 212 -9.68 8.51 -6.42
CA LEU A 212 -8.82 7.54 -7.09
C LEU A 212 -8.47 8.01 -8.49
N ARG A 213 -7.19 7.89 -8.86
CA ARG A 213 -6.66 8.29 -10.17
C ARG A 213 -5.85 7.20 -10.82
N THR A 214 -5.13 6.42 -10.03
CA THR A 214 -4.24 5.37 -10.53
C THR A 214 -4.58 4.06 -9.83
N VAL A 215 -4.73 3.00 -10.62
CA VAL A 215 -4.76 1.63 -10.13
C VAL A 215 -3.46 0.98 -10.56
N VAL A 216 -2.68 0.52 -9.59
CA VAL A 216 -1.44 -0.23 -9.79
C VAL A 216 -1.79 -1.70 -9.59
N LEU A 217 -1.67 -2.47 -10.66
CA LEU A 217 -1.83 -3.91 -10.65
C LEU A 217 -0.48 -4.56 -10.36
N VAL A 218 -0.45 -5.49 -9.41
CA VAL A 218 0.71 -6.31 -9.10
C VAL A 218 0.41 -7.76 -9.40
N GLU A 219 1.35 -8.42 -10.06
CA GLU A 219 1.27 -9.85 -10.32
C GLU A 219 1.66 -10.64 -9.07
N ASP A 220 0.78 -11.55 -8.63
CA ASP A 220 1.03 -12.45 -7.50
C ASP A 220 0.72 -13.92 -7.85
N GLU A 221 1.06 -14.32 -9.08
CA GLU A 221 0.85 -15.69 -9.52
C GLU A 221 1.88 -16.62 -8.88
N HIS A 222 1.39 -17.68 -8.24
CA HIS A 222 2.21 -18.76 -7.68
C HIS A 222 2.00 -20.03 -8.49
N ASP A 223 3.07 -20.78 -8.73
CA ASP A 223 2.98 -22.07 -9.39
C ASP A 223 2.36 -23.15 -8.48
N GLY A 224 2.23 -24.38 -8.99
CA GLY A 224 1.65 -25.50 -8.22
C GLY A 224 2.44 -25.89 -6.98
N ASP A 225 3.70 -25.44 -6.85
CA ASP A 225 4.56 -25.66 -5.69
C ASP A 225 4.55 -24.46 -4.72
N GLY A 226 3.76 -23.41 -5.01
CA GLY A 226 3.69 -22.20 -4.20
C GLY A 226 4.90 -21.28 -4.39
N VAL A 227 5.63 -21.40 -5.51
CA VAL A 227 6.72 -20.48 -5.85
C VAL A 227 6.17 -19.35 -6.72
N LEU A 228 6.47 -18.12 -6.33
CA LEU A 228 6.13 -16.93 -7.11
C LEU A 228 6.69 -17.03 -8.53
N VAL A 229 5.80 -16.95 -9.52
CA VAL A 229 6.15 -16.97 -10.94
C VAL A 229 6.75 -15.61 -11.31
N THR A 230 7.91 -15.64 -11.97
CA THR A 230 8.55 -14.44 -12.50
C THR A 230 8.66 -14.54 -14.01
N TYR A 231 8.41 -13.42 -14.68
CA TYR A 231 8.31 -13.36 -16.14
C TYR A 231 9.46 -12.57 -16.75
N GLY A 232 9.64 -12.70 -18.07
CA GLY A 232 10.51 -11.80 -18.80
C GLY A 232 9.89 -10.40 -18.93
N VAL A 233 10.72 -9.37 -19.12
CA VAL A 233 10.26 -7.99 -19.39
C VAL A 233 9.24 -7.91 -20.53
N GLU A 234 9.41 -8.72 -21.59
CA GLU A 234 8.48 -8.76 -22.73
C GLU A 234 7.11 -9.34 -22.36
N GLU A 235 7.07 -10.30 -21.43
CA GLU A 235 5.84 -10.92 -20.94
C GLU A 235 5.09 -9.97 -20.00
N TYR A 236 5.80 -9.32 -19.06
CA TYR A 236 5.23 -8.25 -18.22
C TYR A 236 4.62 -7.13 -19.08
N GLN A 237 5.30 -6.69 -20.15
CA GLN A 237 4.76 -5.69 -21.08
C GLN A 237 3.50 -6.19 -21.80
N LYS A 238 3.45 -7.48 -22.15
CA LYS A 238 2.28 -8.09 -22.77
C LYS A 238 1.10 -8.15 -21.81
N HIS A 239 1.32 -8.52 -20.55
CA HIS A 239 0.30 -8.51 -19.49
C HIS A 239 -0.23 -7.09 -19.26
N ALA A 240 0.67 -6.12 -19.09
CA ALA A 240 0.32 -4.71 -18.95
C ALA A 240 -0.54 -4.20 -20.12
N MET A 241 -0.20 -4.58 -21.36
CA MET A 241 -0.98 -4.20 -22.53
C MET A 241 -2.34 -4.90 -22.61
N LYS A 242 -2.42 -6.19 -22.21
CA LYS A 242 -3.68 -6.94 -22.11
C LYS A 242 -4.63 -6.23 -21.13
N TYR A 243 -4.25 -6.07 -19.86
CA TYR A 243 -5.09 -5.44 -18.84
C TYR A 243 -5.57 -4.04 -19.24
N ARG A 244 -4.66 -3.26 -19.82
CA ARG A 244 -5.00 -1.92 -20.28
C ARG A 244 -6.02 -1.94 -21.42
N ASN A 245 -5.85 -2.82 -22.41
CA ASN A 245 -6.79 -2.95 -23.53
C ASN A 245 -8.16 -3.45 -23.07
N ASP A 246 -8.19 -4.43 -22.16
CA ASP A 246 -9.42 -4.95 -21.59
C ASP A 246 -10.16 -3.85 -20.84
N TYR A 247 -9.46 -3.08 -19.99
CA TYR A 247 -10.00 -1.93 -19.28
C TYR A 247 -10.56 -0.86 -20.23
N TYR A 248 -9.81 -0.45 -21.26
CA TYR A 248 -10.31 0.49 -22.26
C TYR A 248 -11.57 -0.01 -22.96
N THR A 249 -11.59 -1.28 -23.37
CA THR A 249 -12.72 -1.89 -24.05
C THR A 249 -13.97 -1.86 -23.17
N ALA A 250 -13.81 -2.17 -21.89
CA ALA A 250 -14.91 -2.08 -20.93
C ALA A 250 -15.38 -0.63 -20.71
N CYS A 251 -14.49 0.33 -20.54
CA CYS A 251 -14.86 1.75 -20.39
C CYS A 251 -15.62 2.28 -21.62
N GLU A 252 -15.18 1.93 -22.83
CA GLU A 252 -15.88 2.27 -24.08
C GLU A 252 -17.29 1.67 -24.10
N SER A 253 -17.45 0.42 -23.66
CA SER A 253 -18.74 -0.27 -23.61
C SER A 253 -19.71 0.37 -22.61
N MET A 254 -19.21 0.83 -21.47
CA MET A 254 -19.98 1.48 -20.40
C MET A 254 -20.29 2.95 -20.69
N LYS A 255 -19.62 3.55 -21.69
CA LYS A 255 -19.62 5.01 -21.95
C LYS A 255 -19.23 5.82 -20.70
N CYS A 256 -18.35 5.25 -19.88
CA CYS A 256 -17.84 5.90 -18.70
C CYS A 256 -16.61 6.74 -19.10
N ASP A 257 -16.52 7.97 -18.61
CA ASP A 257 -15.28 8.73 -18.73
C ASP A 257 -14.21 7.96 -17.96
N MET A 258 -13.17 7.48 -18.67
CA MET A 258 -12.01 6.74 -18.13
C MET A 258 -11.58 7.32 -16.77
N PRO A 259 -12.04 6.75 -15.65
CA PRO A 259 -11.85 7.42 -14.36
C PRO A 259 -10.42 7.24 -13.85
N TYR A 260 -9.70 6.20 -14.30
CA TYR A 260 -8.41 5.82 -13.75
C TYR A 260 -7.35 5.56 -14.84
N GLN A 261 -6.09 5.79 -14.46
CA GLN A 261 -4.89 5.31 -15.13
C GLN A 261 -4.55 3.93 -14.57
N LEU A 262 -4.34 2.96 -15.46
CA LEU A 262 -3.90 1.62 -15.09
C LEU A 262 -2.38 1.50 -15.28
N GLU A 263 -1.70 1.03 -14.24
CA GLU A 263 -0.27 0.72 -14.24
C GLU A 263 -0.09 -0.74 -13.85
N TYR A 264 0.87 -1.42 -14.47
CA TYR A 264 1.21 -2.81 -14.15
C TYR A 264 2.62 -2.82 -13.57
N MET A 265 2.82 -3.50 -12.45
CA MET A 265 4.06 -3.51 -11.68
C MET A 265 4.44 -4.95 -11.35
N ASP A 266 5.72 -5.29 -11.50
CA ASP A 266 6.24 -6.57 -11.03
C ASP A 266 6.61 -6.54 -9.54
N ARG A 267 6.99 -7.70 -9.01
CA ARG A 267 7.39 -7.90 -7.62
C ARG A 267 8.75 -7.26 -7.28
N ASP A 268 9.49 -6.78 -8.28
CA ASP A 268 10.71 -6.00 -8.11
C ASP A 268 10.43 -4.47 -8.13
N GLY A 269 9.17 -4.06 -8.28
CA GLY A 269 8.75 -2.66 -8.31
C GLY A 269 8.94 -1.98 -9.67
N ASN A 270 9.25 -2.73 -10.72
CA ASN A 270 9.36 -2.16 -12.07
C ASN A 270 7.96 -1.91 -12.63
N SER A 271 7.71 -0.69 -13.08
CA SER A 271 6.45 -0.31 -13.73
C SER A 271 6.53 -0.50 -15.24
N TYR A 272 5.54 -1.20 -15.78
CA TYR A 272 5.33 -1.45 -17.19
C TYR A 272 4.20 -0.55 -17.69
N LEU A 273 4.45 0.76 -17.67
CA LEU A 273 3.58 1.73 -18.33
C LEU A 273 3.49 1.34 -19.80
N GLY A 274 2.30 0.89 -20.23
CA GLY A 274 2.04 0.62 -21.64
C GLY A 274 2.39 1.88 -22.43
N ILE A 275 3.52 1.88 -23.12
CA ILE A 275 3.84 2.97 -24.04
C ILE A 275 2.76 2.89 -25.11
N TYR A 276 1.83 3.85 -25.08
CA TYR A 276 0.76 3.95 -26.04
C TYR A 276 1.41 4.20 -27.40
N VAL A 277 1.58 3.15 -28.20
CA VAL A 277 1.79 3.31 -29.63
C VAL A 277 0.43 3.75 -30.17
N PRO A 278 0.25 5.01 -30.60
CA PRO A 278 -1.05 5.49 -31.00
C PRO A 278 -1.59 4.63 -32.14
N HIS A 279 -2.86 4.23 -32.03
CA HIS A 279 -3.57 3.41 -33.02
C HIS A 279 -3.77 4.09 -34.40
N LYS A 280 -2.99 5.13 -34.74
CA LYS A 280 -2.91 5.73 -36.08
C LYS A 280 -1.78 5.11 -36.90
N MET A 281 -1.75 3.78 -37.05
CA MET A 281 -0.98 3.09 -38.10
C MET A 281 -1.69 1.86 -38.66
N ILE A 282 -3.03 1.81 -38.62
CA ILE A 282 -3.83 0.88 -39.43
C ILE A 282 -4.83 1.69 -40.25
N ASP A 283 -4.30 2.56 -41.11
CA ASP A 283 -4.93 3.07 -42.34
C ASP A 283 -3.96 4.04 -43.02
N ALA A 284 -2.85 3.50 -43.50
CA ALA A 284 -2.11 4.11 -44.59
C ALA A 284 -1.91 3.01 -45.63
N GLY A 285 -2.68 3.12 -46.70
CA GLY A 285 -2.73 2.16 -47.78
C GLY A 285 -1.35 1.82 -48.34
N ALA A 286 -1.29 0.62 -48.91
CA ALA A 286 -0.18 0.15 -49.72
C ALA A 286 0.36 1.27 -50.64
N PRO A 287 1.66 1.60 -50.59
CA PRO A 287 2.30 2.25 -51.71
C PRO A 287 2.54 1.16 -52.76
N GLY A 288 1.74 1.22 -53.83
CA GLY A 288 2.13 0.63 -55.09
C GLY A 288 3.49 1.17 -55.52
N ASP A 289 4.31 0.27 -56.01
CA ASP A 289 5.26 0.44 -57.10
C ASP A 289 5.78 1.86 -57.35
N ASP A 290 7.05 2.13 -57.05
CA ASP A 290 8.00 2.48 -58.11
C ASP A 290 9.46 2.37 -57.63
N TRP A 291 10.11 1.28 -58.05
CA TRP A 291 11.55 1.17 -58.07
C TRP A 291 12.04 1.92 -59.31
N THR A 292 12.75 3.05 -59.15
CA THR A 292 13.95 3.48 -59.92
C THR A 292 14.03 5.01 -60.08
N ARG A 293 15.12 5.63 -59.58
CA ARG A 293 16.12 6.37 -60.39
C ARG A 293 17.12 7.19 -59.54
N LYS A 294 18.41 6.81 -59.70
CA LYS A 294 19.64 7.63 -59.91
C LYS A 294 20.00 8.65 -58.82
N ILE A 295 21.09 8.52 -58.05
CA ILE A 295 22.52 8.57 -58.44
C ILE A 295 22.80 9.58 -59.57
N LEU A 296 22.94 10.86 -59.20
CA LEU A 296 24.13 11.72 -59.34
C LEU A 296 23.85 13.08 -58.70
#